data_AF-A0A949E4S1-F1
#
_entry.id   AF-A0A949E4S1-F1
#
_cell.length_a   1.000
_cell.length_b   1.000
_cell.length_c   1.000
_cell.angle_alpha   90.00
_cell.angle_beta   90.00
_cell.angle_gamma   90.00
#
_symmetry.space_group_name_H-M   'P 1'
#
loop_
_entity.id
_entity.type
_entity.pdbx_description
1 polymer ?
#
loop_
_entity_poly.entity_id
_entity_poly.type
_entity_poly.pdbx_seq_one_letter_code
_entity_poly.pdbx_strand_id
1 'polypeptide(L)'
;MKLKKAMLCASAVFLASFAQAASGEATEAVISLEELPAACKNAKSEFRPIDRDDVQLAKAELIEALSRLDRRLELAGSNGEDWRKYLRWDALQAKLRGDQPPDKALLRSIHARYCAGYEGLDLVWFLDVQRTLHNYIAMLRAVDNPNVRAGFEAIVDRLAASMKAYVAKPTTEDALVISESVRWMEGAHQCPALVRAIQGHFVRPNLFVEISAEVVAAGLDEGVDDTMPIRDCILGTDIHGTAHTVGRTRAELWSDPKFGVIDALFFGVTESDNVGYHGGITIFSRSTTDLAARKRIWIDAGGLSSYPAVSKAETSVTIDDIQSRRGRRLIERMAWRKAGKQIYLAECIASQHAEERLNERIDRQAAEPLERANRQYVEKFQRPFTERKLFPRRLDFSTTPSALGIIGLQAGEGKLAAPDEPPPVAEGAEMSLRIHESTINNLVFDALAGRTVYEEKVQATAADLLGELPEKMKGDEDGKPWAITFAPRQPISVTFADQRLEITLRGVKYYKGDDAHPAMNVSATYKIEESSKGFKLVRQGEIEVLPPDFIPGGGRTIDARRQVIRTLLKKRFEKVFEPEFLAEGFEMPGKWKAAGRMMPIQMDCRNGWLAIAWKRAAR
;
A
#
# COMPACT_ATOMS: atom_id res chain seq x y z
N MET A 1 9.01 -47.76 28.06
CA MET A 1 10.46 -47.65 28.32
C MET A 1 11.26 -48.08 27.07
N LYS A 2 11.22 -47.24 26.02
CA LYS A 2 12.01 -47.32 24.77
C LYS A 2 11.64 -46.07 23.97
N LEU A 3 12.12 -44.89 24.39
CA LEU A 3 12.14 -43.64 23.60
C LEU A 3 12.86 -42.50 24.37
N LYS A 4 13.99 -42.82 25.01
CA LYS A 4 14.82 -41.83 25.74
C LYS A 4 16.33 -41.89 25.40
N LYS A 5 16.70 -42.56 24.30
CA LYS A 5 18.10 -42.63 23.81
C LYS A 5 18.30 -42.20 22.36
N ALA A 6 17.29 -41.64 21.70
CA ALA A 6 17.40 -41.06 20.35
C ALA A 6 17.47 -39.52 20.35
N MET A 7 17.51 -38.88 21.53
CA MET A 7 17.46 -37.42 21.66
C MET A 7 18.80 -36.79 22.10
N LEU A 8 19.90 -37.54 22.06
CA LEU A 8 21.24 -37.04 22.47
C LEU A 8 22.36 -37.20 21.41
N CYS A 9 22.05 -37.62 20.18
CA CYS A 9 23.03 -37.64 19.08
C CYS A 9 22.67 -36.74 17.89
N ALA A 10 21.62 -35.92 17.98
CA ALA A 10 21.25 -34.95 16.93
C ALA A 10 21.70 -33.51 17.23
N SER A 11 22.32 -33.25 18.40
CA SER A 11 22.72 -31.91 18.83
C SER A 11 24.21 -31.58 18.62
N ALA A 12 24.98 -32.46 17.96
CA ALA A 12 26.41 -32.25 17.69
C ALA A 12 26.79 -32.28 16.19
N VAL A 13 25.84 -32.52 15.28
CA VAL A 13 26.07 -32.44 13.82
C VAL A 13 25.32 -31.27 13.16
N PHE A 14 24.41 -30.61 13.88
CA PHE A 14 23.74 -29.38 13.41
C PHE A 14 24.49 -28.08 13.79
N LEU A 15 25.58 -28.17 14.55
CA LEU A 15 26.40 -27.03 14.98
C LEU A 15 27.76 -26.94 14.27
N ALA A 16 28.05 -27.84 13.33
CA ALA A 16 29.29 -27.83 12.52
C ALA A 16 29.07 -27.58 11.01
N SER A 17 27.82 -27.42 10.56
CA SER A 17 27.50 -27.13 9.16
C SER A 17 27.14 -25.66 8.88
N PHE A 18 27.28 -24.78 9.89
CA PHE A 18 27.10 -23.33 9.75
C PHE A 18 28.42 -22.53 9.77
N ALA A 19 29.58 -23.20 9.70
CA ALA A 19 30.89 -22.55 9.79
C ALA A 19 31.76 -22.63 8.52
N GLN A 20 31.28 -23.19 7.41
CA GLN A 20 32.10 -23.27 6.19
C GLN A 20 31.28 -23.19 4.90
N ALA A 21 30.61 -22.05 4.71
CA ALA A 21 30.32 -21.52 3.39
C ALA A 21 30.59 -20.00 3.40
N ALA A 22 31.73 -19.61 3.99
CA ALA A 22 32.42 -18.39 3.60
C ALA A 22 33.14 -18.66 2.28
N SER A 23 32.37 -18.88 1.21
CA SER A 23 32.87 -18.56 -0.13
C SER A 23 33.05 -17.06 -0.13
N GLY A 24 34.29 -16.59 -0.29
CA GLY A 24 34.64 -15.17 -0.22
C GLY A 24 33.74 -14.33 -1.12
N GLU A 25 32.73 -13.71 -0.52
CA GLU A 25 32.28 -12.41 -0.99
C GLU A 25 33.47 -11.49 -0.75
N ALA A 26 34.10 -11.06 -1.84
CA ALA A 26 34.91 -9.87 -1.78
C ALA A 26 34.07 -8.82 -1.06
N THR A 27 34.51 -8.40 0.12
CA THR A 27 33.88 -7.33 0.87
C THR A 27 34.05 -6.09 0.00
N GLU A 28 33.10 -5.83 -0.90
CA GLU A 28 33.08 -4.60 -1.70
C GLU A 28 33.17 -3.46 -0.69
N ALA A 29 34.22 -2.65 -0.79
CA ALA A 29 34.41 -1.51 0.10
C ALA A 29 33.15 -0.64 0.02
N VAL A 30 32.40 -0.57 1.13
CA VAL A 30 31.17 0.20 1.19
C VAL A 30 31.56 1.68 1.13
N ILE A 31 31.30 2.32 -0.01
CA ILE A 31 31.52 3.76 -0.19
C ILE A 31 30.68 4.48 0.86
N SER A 32 31.31 5.21 1.78
CA SER A 32 30.59 5.95 2.81
C SER A 32 29.86 7.16 2.23
N LEU A 33 28.88 7.70 2.97
CA LEU A 33 28.11 8.87 2.54
C LEU A 33 29.01 10.09 2.22
N GLU A 34 30.08 10.27 3.00
CA GLU A 34 31.05 11.36 2.82
C GLU A 34 31.95 11.18 1.59
N GLU A 35 32.19 9.93 1.20
CA GLU A 35 33.01 9.57 0.04
C GLU A 35 32.22 9.58 -1.27
N LEU A 36 30.88 9.49 -1.24
CA LEU A 36 30.04 9.46 -2.43
C LEU A 36 30.34 10.58 -3.43
N PRO A 37 30.49 11.87 -3.04
CA PRO A 37 30.82 12.92 -4.01
C PRO A 37 32.17 12.69 -4.72
N ALA A 38 33.16 12.14 -4.01
CA ALA A 38 34.46 11.80 -4.59
C ALA A 38 34.37 10.57 -5.49
N ALA A 39 33.64 9.54 -5.06
CA ALA A 39 33.37 8.35 -5.86
C ALA A 39 32.64 8.69 -7.17
N CYS A 40 31.65 9.60 -7.12
CA CYS A 40 31.02 10.13 -8.33
C CYS A 40 32.06 10.72 -9.28
N LYS A 41 32.98 11.59 -8.81
CA LYS A 41 34.02 12.16 -9.68
C LYS A 41 34.94 11.09 -10.27
N ASN A 42 35.31 10.09 -9.48
CA ASN A 42 36.20 9.01 -9.90
C ASN A 42 35.54 8.06 -10.91
N ALA A 43 34.21 7.99 -10.95
CA ALA A 43 33.47 7.15 -11.90
C ALA A 43 33.80 7.45 -13.37
N LYS A 44 34.35 8.63 -13.69
CA LYS A 44 34.84 8.94 -15.04
C LYS A 44 35.87 7.93 -15.57
N SER A 45 36.75 7.41 -14.72
CA SER A 45 37.74 6.41 -15.12
C SER A 45 37.16 5.01 -15.34
N GLU A 46 35.92 4.78 -14.87
CA GLU A 46 35.21 3.51 -14.99
C GLU A 46 34.30 3.44 -16.22
N PHE A 47 34.37 4.45 -17.11
CA PHE A 47 33.58 4.46 -18.34
C PHE A 47 33.80 3.17 -19.14
N ARG A 48 32.70 2.46 -19.41
CA ARG A 48 32.67 1.32 -20.33
C ARG A 48 32.04 1.76 -21.65
N PRO A 49 32.68 1.54 -22.81
CA PRO A 49 32.02 1.75 -24.10
C PRO A 49 30.74 0.91 -24.20
N ILE A 50 29.67 1.49 -24.72
CA ILE A 50 28.45 0.74 -25.04
C ILE A 50 28.72 -0.05 -26.32
N ASP A 51 28.54 -1.36 -26.26
CA ASP A 51 28.88 -2.28 -27.33
C ASP A 51 27.64 -2.97 -27.94
N ARG A 52 27.87 -3.97 -28.80
CA ARG A 52 26.79 -4.72 -29.44
C ARG A 52 26.07 -5.65 -28.48
N ASP A 53 26.74 -6.13 -27.44
CA ASP A 53 26.14 -7.03 -26.46
C ASP A 53 25.10 -6.28 -25.62
N ASP A 54 25.37 -5.01 -25.29
CA ASP A 54 24.39 -4.11 -24.65
C ASP A 54 23.13 -3.92 -25.50
N VAL A 55 23.30 -3.76 -26.81
CA VAL A 55 22.18 -3.65 -27.75
C VAL A 55 21.37 -4.95 -27.80
N GLN A 56 22.04 -6.11 -27.79
CA GLN A 56 21.36 -7.41 -27.77
C GLN A 56 20.62 -7.66 -26.45
N LEU A 57 21.20 -7.26 -25.32
CA LEU A 57 20.54 -7.34 -24.02
C LEU A 57 19.26 -6.50 -23.99
N ALA A 58 19.34 -5.22 -24.38
CA ALA A 58 18.17 -4.36 -24.46
C ALA A 58 17.11 -4.88 -25.46
N LYS A 59 17.54 -5.52 -26.55
CA LYS A 59 16.65 -6.19 -27.51
C LYS A 59 15.92 -7.38 -26.85
N ALA A 60 16.63 -8.20 -26.08
CA ALA A 60 16.06 -9.35 -25.38
C ALA A 60 15.00 -8.90 -24.35
N GLU A 61 15.31 -7.89 -23.53
CA GLU A 61 14.36 -7.32 -22.57
C GLU A 61 13.08 -6.78 -23.24
N LEU A 62 13.23 -6.13 -24.41
CA LEU A 62 12.09 -5.69 -25.21
C LEU A 62 11.27 -6.87 -25.74
N ILE A 63 11.90 -7.94 -26.21
CA ILE A 63 11.20 -9.14 -26.67
C ILE A 63 10.40 -9.76 -25.53
N GLU A 64 10.97 -9.86 -24.33
CA GLU A 64 10.25 -10.39 -23.17
C GLU A 64 9.05 -9.52 -22.76
N ALA A 65 9.22 -8.19 -22.76
CA ALA A 65 8.13 -7.25 -22.50
C ALA A 65 7.01 -7.39 -23.54
N LEU A 66 7.37 -7.54 -24.82
CA LEU A 66 6.41 -7.82 -25.88
C LEU A 66 5.72 -9.16 -25.63
N SER A 67 6.42 -10.25 -25.31
CA SER A 67 5.77 -11.54 -25.01
C SER A 67 4.76 -11.46 -23.85
N ARG A 68 4.99 -10.62 -22.83
CA ARG A 68 4.00 -10.36 -21.77
C ARG A 68 2.78 -9.60 -22.31
N LEU A 69 3.00 -8.57 -23.12
CA LEU A 69 1.93 -7.81 -23.77
C LEU A 69 1.09 -8.70 -24.70
N ASP A 70 1.75 -9.57 -25.46
CA ASP A 70 1.15 -10.48 -26.43
C ASP A 70 0.06 -11.35 -25.81
N ARG A 71 0.42 -12.05 -24.71
CA ARG A 71 -0.53 -12.88 -23.95
C ARG A 71 -1.72 -12.08 -23.44
N ARG A 72 -1.52 -10.81 -23.05
CA ARG A 72 -2.61 -9.96 -22.57
C ARG A 72 -3.54 -9.52 -23.71
N LEU A 73 -2.98 -9.21 -24.87
CA LEU A 73 -3.73 -8.83 -26.06
C LEU A 73 -4.54 -10.02 -26.61
N GLU A 74 -3.99 -11.24 -26.60
CA GLU A 74 -4.72 -12.46 -26.95
C GLU A 74 -5.97 -12.64 -26.07
N LEU A 75 -5.81 -12.50 -24.74
CA LEU A 75 -6.93 -12.54 -23.80
C LEU A 75 -7.95 -11.41 -24.00
N ALA A 76 -7.57 -10.31 -24.66
CA ALA A 76 -8.46 -9.20 -24.95
C ALA A 76 -9.26 -9.36 -26.26
N GLY A 77 -9.05 -10.44 -27.02
CA GLY A 77 -9.79 -10.73 -28.25
C GLY A 77 -9.72 -9.61 -29.29
N SER A 78 -10.86 -9.18 -29.83
CA SER A 78 -10.93 -8.13 -30.87
C SER A 78 -10.30 -6.81 -30.44
N ASN A 79 -10.47 -6.40 -29.18
CA ASN A 79 -9.83 -5.20 -28.64
C ASN A 79 -8.29 -5.34 -28.62
N GLY A 80 -7.78 -6.56 -28.42
CA GLY A 80 -6.37 -6.87 -28.52
C GLY A 80 -5.81 -6.61 -29.93
N GLU A 81 -6.55 -7.02 -30.96
CA GLU A 81 -6.19 -6.80 -32.37
C GLU A 81 -6.19 -5.31 -32.75
N ASP A 82 -7.15 -4.54 -32.24
CA ASP A 82 -7.16 -3.09 -32.43
C ASP A 82 -5.93 -2.42 -31.81
N TRP A 83 -5.52 -2.84 -30.62
CA TRP A 83 -4.28 -2.40 -30.00
C TRP A 83 -3.04 -2.79 -30.80
N ARG A 84 -2.97 -4.03 -31.33
CA ARG A 84 -1.85 -4.46 -32.18
C ARG A 84 -1.71 -3.56 -33.40
N LYS A 85 -2.82 -3.25 -34.06
CA LYS A 85 -2.86 -2.36 -35.23
C LYS A 85 -2.44 -0.94 -34.84
N TYR A 86 -3.02 -0.39 -33.77
CA TYR A 86 -2.67 0.94 -33.30
C TYR A 86 -1.18 1.05 -32.96
N LEU A 87 -0.62 0.07 -32.26
CA LEU A 87 0.79 0.06 -31.81
C LEU A 87 1.77 -0.37 -32.89
N ARG A 88 1.29 -0.70 -34.10
CA ARG A 88 2.09 -1.21 -35.22
C ARG A 88 2.91 -2.45 -34.80
N TRP A 89 2.26 -3.36 -34.08
CA TRP A 89 2.85 -4.55 -33.49
C TRP A 89 3.65 -5.39 -34.49
N ASP A 90 3.05 -5.75 -35.62
CA ASP A 90 3.70 -6.59 -36.63
C ASP A 90 4.93 -5.93 -37.23
N ALA A 91 4.89 -4.61 -37.42
CA ALA A 91 6.04 -3.85 -37.90
C ALA A 91 7.17 -3.85 -36.87
N LEU A 92 6.87 -3.76 -35.58
CA LEU A 92 7.86 -3.87 -34.51
C LEU A 92 8.47 -5.28 -34.46
N GLN A 93 7.63 -6.33 -34.44
CA GLN A 93 8.11 -7.72 -34.41
C GLN A 93 8.97 -8.06 -35.63
N ALA A 94 8.55 -7.67 -36.84
CA ALA A 94 9.32 -7.91 -38.06
C ALA A 94 10.72 -7.27 -37.99
N LYS A 95 10.83 -6.07 -37.43
CA LYS A 95 12.12 -5.40 -37.24
C LYS A 95 12.99 -6.04 -36.17
N LEU A 96 12.40 -6.61 -35.13
CA LEU A 96 13.14 -7.33 -34.09
C LEU A 96 13.63 -8.70 -34.56
N ARG A 97 12.94 -9.36 -35.51
CA ARG A 97 13.37 -10.65 -36.07
C ARG A 97 14.47 -10.54 -37.13
N GLY A 98 14.68 -9.38 -37.72
CA GLY A 98 15.70 -9.18 -38.75
C GLY A 98 17.12 -9.12 -38.18
N ASP A 99 18.09 -9.58 -38.98
CA ASP A 99 19.53 -9.51 -38.67
C ASP A 99 20.14 -8.13 -39.01
N GLN A 100 19.41 -7.29 -39.75
CA GLN A 100 19.84 -5.93 -40.08
C GLN A 100 19.52 -4.95 -38.94
N PRO A 101 20.35 -3.91 -38.74
CA PRO A 101 20.05 -2.85 -37.78
C PRO A 101 18.67 -2.23 -38.07
N PRO A 102 17.76 -2.14 -37.08
CA PRO A 102 16.42 -1.63 -37.33
C PRO A 102 16.45 -0.12 -37.60
N ASP A 103 15.49 0.33 -38.41
CA ASP A 103 15.31 1.76 -38.67
C ASP A 103 14.93 2.51 -37.38
N LYS A 104 15.87 3.35 -36.91
CA LYS A 104 15.71 4.19 -35.72
C LYS A 104 14.54 5.19 -35.89
N ALA A 105 14.28 5.64 -37.12
CA ALA A 105 13.10 6.38 -37.59
C ALA A 105 11.79 5.76 -37.09
N LEU A 106 11.54 4.58 -37.65
CA LEU A 106 10.37 3.75 -37.38
C LEU A 106 10.21 3.43 -35.90
N LEU A 107 11.26 2.96 -35.21
CA LEU A 107 11.17 2.61 -33.80
C LEU A 107 10.73 3.80 -32.93
N ARG A 108 11.22 5.01 -33.22
CA ARG A 108 10.81 6.23 -32.50
C ARG A 108 9.35 6.59 -32.77
N SER A 109 8.87 6.39 -34.00
CA SER A 109 7.45 6.57 -34.32
C SER A 109 6.54 5.57 -33.60
N ILE A 110 7.01 4.33 -33.40
CA ILE A 110 6.29 3.30 -32.65
C ILE A 110 6.28 3.64 -31.17
N HIS A 111 7.44 3.97 -30.60
CA HIS A 111 7.55 4.42 -29.21
C HIS A 111 6.63 5.61 -28.90
N ALA A 112 6.51 6.58 -29.81
CA ALA A 112 5.60 7.71 -29.65
C ALA A 112 4.12 7.30 -29.49
N ARG A 113 3.70 6.17 -30.09
CA ARG A 113 2.33 5.63 -29.93
C ARG A 113 2.12 5.03 -28.55
N TYR A 114 3.13 4.35 -27.99
CA TYR A 114 3.11 3.93 -26.59
C TYR A 114 3.09 5.12 -25.62
N CYS A 115 3.50 6.31 -26.07
CA CYS A 115 3.49 7.55 -25.27
C CYS A 115 2.29 8.47 -25.58
N ALA A 116 1.28 8.01 -26.32
CA ALA A 116 0.22 8.88 -26.83
C ALA A 116 -0.75 9.42 -25.77
N GLY A 117 -0.61 8.99 -24.50
CA GLY A 117 -1.37 9.52 -23.38
C GLY A 117 -2.81 8.98 -23.26
N TYR A 118 -3.12 7.87 -23.93
CA TYR A 118 -4.38 7.15 -23.70
C TYR A 118 -4.33 6.36 -22.38
N GLU A 119 -5.41 6.40 -21.60
CA GLU A 119 -5.46 5.72 -20.29
C GLU A 119 -5.10 4.23 -20.36
N GLY A 120 -5.52 3.53 -21.42
CA GLY A 120 -5.19 2.11 -21.59
C GLY A 120 -3.68 1.83 -21.67
N LEU A 121 -2.88 2.79 -22.15
CA LEU A 121 -1.42 2.68 -22.26
C LEU A 121 -0.70 2.81 -20.91
N ASP A 122 -1.43 3.20 -19.86
CA ASP A 122 -0.90 3.32 -18.51
C ASP A 122 -0.84 1.96 -17.78
N LEU A 123 -1.34 0.90 -18.40
CA LEU A 123 -1.30 -0.44 -17.84
C LEU A 123 0.12 -1.04 -17.95
N VAL A 124 0.51 -1.81 -16.95
CA VAL A 124 1.88 -2.30 -16.69
C VAL A 124 2.52 -2.96 -17.90
N TRP A 125 1.74 -3.70 -18.69
CA TRP A 125 2.21 -4.39 -19.90
C TRP A 125 2.55 -3.43 -21.06
N PHE A 126 1.86 -2.29 -21.19
CA PHE A 126 2.23 -1.27 -22.16
C PHE A 126 3.41 -0.43 -21.65
N LEU A 127 3.42 -0.07 -20.36
CA LEU A 127 4.52 0.64 -19.73
C LEU A 127 5.84 -0.14 -19.80
N ASP A 128 5.78 -1.47 -19.64
CA ASP A 128 6.94 -2.36 -19.81
C ASP A 128 7.53 -2.24 -21.22
N VAL A 129 6.70 -2.33 -22.26
CA VAL A 129 7.15 -2.23 -23.66
C VAL A 129 7.62 -0.81 -23.98
N GLN A 130 6.92 0.21 -23.49
CA GLN A 130 7.33 1.60 -23.65
C GLN A 130 8.76 1.80 -23.13
N ARG A 131 9.04 1.35 -21.91
CA ARG A 131 10.35 1.48 -21.26
C ARG A 131 11.43 0.68 -21.98
N THR A 132 11.21 -0.60 -22.25
CA THR A 132 12.23 -1.44 -22.89
C THR A 132 12.49 -1.02 -24.33
N LEU A 133 11.46 -0.53 -25.06
CA LEU A 133 11.64 0.05 -26.38
C LEU A 133 12.43 1.36 -26.32
N HIS A 134 12.19 2.20 -25.31
CA HIS A 134 13.00 3.39 -25.07
C HIS A 134 14.48 3.04 -24.89
N ASN A 135 14.77 2.09 -23.99
CA ASN A 135 16.14 1.62 -23.72
C ASN A 135 16.81 1.03 -24.97
N TYR A 136 16.10 0.18 -25.72
CA TYR A 136 16.64 -0.40 -26.95
C TYR A 136 16.99 0.69 -27.98
N ILE A 137 16.12 1.69 -28.17
CA ILE A 137 16.40 2.84 -29.04
C ILE A 137 17.61 3.64 -28.53
N ALA A 138 17.76 3.79 -27.22
CA ALA A 138 18.89 4.49 -26.60
C ALA A 138 20.21 3.75 -26.85
N MET A 139 20.28 2.44 -26.63
CA MET A 139 21.47 1.63 -26.89
C MET A 139 21.86 1.63 -28.37
N LEU A 140 20.89 1.49 -29.28
CA LEU A 140 21.12 1.59 -30.74
C LEU A 140 21.69 2.94 -31.17
N ARG A 141 21.36 4.03 -30.45
CA ARG A 141 21.94 5.35 -30.72
C ARG A 141 23.33 5.49 -30.15
N ALA A 142 23.63 4.79 -29.07
CA ALA A 142 24.86 4.95 -28.31
C ALA A 142 26.02 4.12 -28.87
N VAL A 143 25.77 2.87 -29.30
CA VAL A 143 26.82 1.92 -29.74
C VAL A 143 27.80 2.47 -30.78
N ASP A 144 27.34 3.30 -31.72
CA ASP A 144 28.18 3.88 -32.78
C ASP A 144 28.44 5.39 -32.59
N ASN A 145 28.10 5.96 -31.43
CA ASN A 145 28.18 7.39 -31.21
C ASN A 145 29.47 7.77 -30.47
N PRO A 146 30.41 8.49 -31.13
CA PRO A 146 31.69 8.85 -30.52
C PRO A 146 31.55 9.81 -29.33
N ASN A 147 30.40 10.48 -29.19
CA ASN A 147 30.15 11.47 -28.13
C ASN A 147 29.58 10.85 -26.84
N VAL A 148 29.36 9.53 -26.77
CA VAL A 148 28.80 8.88 -25.57
C VAL A 148 29.68 9.09 -24.35
N ARG A 149 31.00 9.02 -24.51
CA ARG A 149 31.95 9.27 -23.42
C ARG A 149 31.85 10.69 -22.89
N ALA A 150 31.80 11.69 -23.77
CA ALA A 150 31.66 13.09 -23.36
C ALA A 150 30.32 13.32 -22.64
N GLY A 151 29.23 12.69 -23.12
CA GLY A 151 27.92 12.72 -22.45
C GLY A 151 27.96 12.06 -21.06
N PHE A 152 28.61 10.92 -20.93
CA PHE A 152 28.83 10.25 -19.65
C PHE A 152 29.59 11.15 -18.66
N GLU A 153 30.72 11.72 -19.09
CA GLU A 153 31.52 12.60 -18.24
C GLU A 153 30.72 13.80 -17.74
N ALA A 154 29.85 14.37 -18.59
CA ALA A 154 28.95 15.47 -18.20
C ALA A 154 27.86 15.04 -17.19
N ILE A 155 27.31 13.83 -17.35
CA ILE A 155 26.36 13.26 -16.37
C ILE A 155 27.05 13.04 -15.03
N VAL A 156 28.26 12.48 -15.05
CA VAL A 156 29.06 12.23 -13.85
C VAL A 156 29.42 13.54 -13.14
N ASP A 157 29.80 14.59 -13.87
CA ASP A 157 30.08 15.91 -13.27
C ASP A 157 28.85 16.51 -12.58
N ARG A 158 27.70 16.43 -13.25
CA ARG A 158 26.44 16.90 -12.69
C ARG A 158 26.04 16.08 -11.47
N LEU A 159 26.16 14.76 -11.55
CA LEU A 159 25.90 13.85 -10.43
C LEU A 159 26.79 14.19 -9.24
N ALA A 160 28.10 14.38 -9.45
CA ALA A 160 29.02 14.71 -8.37
C ALA A 160 28.70 16.06 -7.71
N ALA A 161 28.31 17.07 -8.52
CA ALA A 161 27.92 18.38 -8.01
C ALA A 161 26.62 18.30 -7.16
N SER A 162 25.57 17.69 -7.70
CA SER A 162 24.30 17.52 -6.97
C SER A 162 24.44 16.57 -5.78
N MET A 163 25.26 15.52 -5.87
CA MET A 163 25.53 14.64 -4.73
C MET A 163 26.20 15.41 -3.58
N LYS A 164 27.19 16.25 -3.88
CA LYS A 164 27.84 17.10 -2.88
C LYS A 164 26.84 18.04 -2.20
N ALA A 165 25.97 18.68 -2.99
CA ALA A 165 24.94 19.57 -2.47
C ALA A 165 23.91 18.81 -1.62
N TYR A 166 23.43 17.66 -2.11
CA TYR A 166 22.43 16.83 -1.47
C TYR A 166 22.89 16.24 -0.13
N VAL A 167 24.13 15.75 -0.06
CA VAL A 167 24.73 15.26 1.20
C VAL A 167 24.82 16.37 2.24
N ALA A 168 25.09 17.62 1.82
CA ALA A 168 25.16 18.76 2.73
C ALA A 168 23.77 19.26 3.17
N LYS A 169 22.82 19.33 2.23
CA LYS A 169 21.43 19.74 2.47
C LYS A 169 20.52 19.10 1.42
N PRO A 170 19.74 18.06 1.79
CA PRO A 170 18.82 17.42 0.86
C PRO A 170 17.80 18.40 0.26
N THR A 171 17.59 18.33 -1.06
CA THR A 171 16.56 19.09 -1.79
C THR A 171 15.90 18.23 -2.86
N THR A 172 14.66 18.54 -3.21
CA THR A 172 13.93 17.86 -4.29
C THR A 172 14.58 18.02 -5.66
N GLU A 173 15.26 19.14 -5.92
CA GLU A 173 15.93 19.41 -7.20
C GLU A 173 17.20 18.56 -7.36
N ASP A 174 18.06 18.52 -6.34
CA ASP A 174 19.25 17.66 -6.38
C ASP A 174 18.87 16.18 -6.40
N ALA A 175 17.84 15.77 -5.64
CA ALA A 175 17.32 14.41 -5.67
C ALA A 175 16.85 13.99 -7.08
N LEU A 176 16.22 14.90 -7.83
CA LEU A 176 15.83 14.62 -9.21
C LEU A 176 17.06 14.43 -10.10
N VAL A 177 18.03 15.33 -10.01
CA VAL A 177 19.25 15.25 -10.83
C VAL A 177 20.03 13.96 -10.55
N ILE A 178 20.13 13.57 -9.28
CA ILE A 178 20.74 12.29 -8.89
C ILE A 178 19.92 11.13 -9.45
N SER A 179 18.60 11.14 -9.29
CA SER A 179 17.71 10.07 -9.78
C SER A 179 17.80 9.89 -11.30
N GLU A 180 17.85 10.97 -12.07
CA GLU A 180 18.01 10.92 -13.53
C GLU A 180 19.39 10.37 -13.93
N SER A 181 20.44 10.78 -13.22
CA SER A 181 21.80 10.31 -13.46
C SER A 181 21.91 8.81 -13.15
N VAL A 182 21.37 8.37 -12.01
CA VAL A 182 21.33 6.95 -11.61
C VAL A 182 20.53 6.14 -12.62
N ARG A 183 19.33 6.58 -13.02
CA ARG A 183 18.52 5.88 -14.03
C ARG A 183 19.25 5.73 -15.36
N TRP A 184 19.94 6.78 -15.80
CA TRP A 184 20.74 6.73 -17.02
C TRP A 184 21.90 5.73 -16.87
N MET A 185 22.62 5.74 -15.74
CA MET A 185 23.72 4.82 -15.48
C MET A 185 23.25 3.37 -15.40
N GLU A 186 22.12 3.11 -14.73
CA GLU A 186 21.48 1.79 -14.69
C GLU A 186 21.13 1.29 -16.10
N GLY A 187 20.45 2.12 -16.89
CA GLY A 187 20.02 1.75 -18.25
C GLY A 187 21.17 1.57 -19.24
N ALA A 188 22.32 2.22 -18.99
CA ALA A 188 23.53 2.08 -19.79
C ALA A 188 24.55 1.09 -19.17
N HIS A 189 24.21 0.43 -18.06
CA HIS A 189 25.08 -0.44 -17.28
C HIS A 189 26.46 0.19 -16.98
N GLN A 190 26.47 1.46 -16.60
CA GLN A 190 27.65 2.22 -16.21
C GLN A 190 27.79 2.21 -14.68
N CYS A 191 29.02 2.05 -14.20
CA CYS A 191 29.39 2.19 -12.78
C CYS A 191 28.41 1.51 -11.78
N PRO A 192 28.12 0.20 -11.94
CA PRO A 192 27.11 -0.48 -11.14
C PRO A 192 27.41 -0.46 -9.63
N ALA A 193 28.69 -0.45 -9.23
CA ALA A 193 29.08 -0.33 -7.82
C ALA A 193 28.69 1.05 -7.23
N LEU A 194 28.92 2.14 -7.97
CA LEU A 194 28.51 3.48 -7.55
C LEU A 194 26.98 3.59 -7.45
N VAL A 195 26.27 3.04 -8.44
CA VAL A 195 24.79 3.01 -8.41
C VAL A 195 24.29 2.28 -7.15
N ARG A 196 24.83 1.09 -6.85
CA ARG A 196 24.47 0.35 -5.63
C ARG A 196 24.78 1.14 -4.37
N ALA A 197 25.92 1.83 -4.31
CA ALA A 197 26.28 2.66 -3.16
C ALA A 197 25.30 3.82 -2.95
N ILE A 198 24.94 4.55 -4.01
CA ILE A 198 23.94 5.63 -3.95
C ILE A 198 22.59 5.08 -3.49
N GLN A 199 22.17 3.94 -4.03
CA GLN A 199 20.91 3.30 -3.63
C GLN A 199 20.92 2.84 -2.18
N GLY A 200 22.03 2.25 -1.71
CA GLY A 200 22.17 1.80 -0.32
C GLY A 200 22.05 2.94 0.70
N HIS A 201 22.50 4.15 0.35
CA HIS A 201 22.39 5.32 1.24
C HIS A 201 21.03 6.00 1.19
N PHE A 202 20.41 6.13 0.00
CA PHE A 202 19.27 7.03 -0.22
C PHE A 202 17.96 6.34 -0.62
N VAL A 203 17.91 5.01 -0.69
CA VAL A 203 16.67 4.25 -0.98
C VAL A 203 16.20 3.55 0.29
N ARG A 204 15.84 4.35 1.29
CA ARG A 204 15.27 3.89 2.58
C ARG A 204 13.75 4.08 2.61
N PRO A 205 13.02 3.34 3.46
CA PRO A 205 11.58 3.52 3.61
C PRO A 205 11.20 5.00 3.84
N ASN A 206 10.17 5.45 3.14
CA ASN A 206 9.75 6.86 3.09
C ASN A 206 8.29 7.06 3.52
N LEU A 207 7.67 6.01 4.06
CA LEU A 207 6.34 6.01 4.66
C LEU A 207 6.35 5.12 5.90
N PHE A 208 5.87 5.66 7.02
CA PHE A 208 5.65 4.94 8.26
C PHE A 208 4.26 5.27 8.80
N VAL A 209 3.49 4.24 9.11
CA VAL A 209 2.19 4.37 9.77
C VAL A 209 2.19 3.48 11.00
N GLU A 210 1.66 3.97 12.10
CA GLU A 210 1.46 3.18 13.32
C GLU A 210 0.05 3.39 13.85
N ILE A 211 -0.59 2.31 14.29
CA ILE A 211 -1.96 2.30 14.83
C ILE A 211 -1.94 1.50 16.12
N SER A 212 -2.38 2.10 17.24
CA SER A 212 -2.35 1.45 18.55
C SER A 212 -3.32 0.28 18.65
N ALA A 213 -3.02 -0.66 19.54
CA ALA A 213 -3.88 -1.80 19.83
C ALA A 213 -5.30 -1.38 20.24
N GLU A 214 -5.45 -0.29 20.99
CA GLU A 214 -6.75 0.23 21.42
C GLU A 214 -7.58 0.78 20.26
N VAL A 215 -6.94 1.40 19.25
CA VAL A 215 -7.64 1.84 18.04
C VAL A 215 -8.04 0.64 17.19
N VAL A 216 -7.14 -0.35 17.02
CA VAL A 216 -7.48 -1.58 16.28
C VAL A 216 -8.65 -2.31 16.97
N ALA A 217 -8.59 -2.48 18.28
CA ALA A 217 -9.60 -3.19 19.06
C ALA A 217 -10.97 -2.50 19.07
N ALA A 218 -11.02 -1.16 19.06
CA ALA A 218 -12.27 -0.41 19.12
C ALA A 218 -13.28 -0.75 18.00
N GLY A 219 -12.83 -1.23 16.83
CA GLY A 219 -13.73 -1.65 15.75
C GLY A 219 -14.13 -3.13 15.74
N LEU A 220 -13.54 -3.94 16.63
CA LEU A 220 -13.79 -5.37 16.75
C LEU A 220 -14.45 -5.74 18.09
N ASP A 221 -14.37 -4.86 19.08
CA ASP A 221 -15.04 -4.98 20.36
C ASP A 221 -16.56 -4.91 20.19
N GLU A 222 -17.25 -6.02 20.42
CA GLU A 222 -18.71 -6.09 20.36
C GLU A 222 -19.29 -7.03 21.43
N GLY A 223 -20.43 -6.64 21.99
CA GLY A 223 -21.22 -7.51 22.86
C GLY A 223 -22.04 -8.49 22.02
N VAL A 224 -22.17 -9.71 22.50
CA VAL A 224 -23.02 -10.75 21.91
C VAL A 224 -24.12 -11.07 22.90
N ASP A 225 -25.36 -11.01 22.43
CA ASP A 225 -26.55 -11.46 23.14
C ASP A 225 -27.45 -12.09 22.07
N ASP A 226 -27.61 -13.41 22.15
CA ASP A 226 -28.27 -14.18 21.10
C ASP A 226 -29.03 -15.39 21.65
N THR A 227 -30.18 -15.67 21.07
CA THR A 227 -31.02 -16.82 21.41
C THR A 227 -31.23 -17.70 20.18
N MET A 228 -30.93 -19.00 20.31
CA MET A 228 -31.09 -19.95 19.21
C MET A 228 -31.67 -21.29 19.65
N PRO A 229 -32.43 -21.99 18.79
CA PRO A 229 -32.80 -23.37 19.04
C PRO A 229 -31.56 -24.27 18.98
N ILE A 230 -31.48 -25.23 19.91
CA ILE A 230 -30.50 -26.31 19.88
C ILE A 230 -31.21 -27.62 19.51
N ARG A 231 -30.59 -28.36 18.62
CA ARG A 231 -30.88 -29.77 18.39
C ARG A 231 -29.58 -30.56 18.46
N ASP A 232 -29.56 -31.62 19.24
CA ASP A 232 -28.36 -32.41 19.50
C ASP A 232 -28.69 -33.90 19.68
N CYS A 233 -27.70 -34.77 19.55
CA CYS A 233 -27.83 -36.18 19.88
C CYS A 233 -26.65 -36.61 20.76
N ILE A 234 -26.92 -36.83 22.04
CA ILE A 234 -25.89 -37.20 23.03
C ILE A 234 -26.21 -38.58 23.58
N LEU A 235 -25.29 -39.53 23.41
CA LEU A 235 -25.44 -40.92 23.89
C LEU A 235 -26.73 -41.60 23.40
N GLY A 236 -27.19 -41.23 22.20
CA GLY A 236 -28.44 -41.73 21.59
C GLY A 236 -29.72 -41.10 22.15
N THR A 237 -29.62 -40.03 22.94
CA THR A 237 -30.76 -39.18 23.35
C THR A 237 -30.89 -38.02 22.37
N ASP A 238 -32.06 -37.86 21.73
CA ASP A 238 -32.37 -36.72 20.84
C ASP A 238 -32.80 -35.54 21.71
N ILE A 239 -31.97 -34.48 21.73
CA ILE A 239 -32.11 -33.32 22.61
C ILE A 239 -32.60 -32.13 21.79
N HIS A 240 -33.65 -31.47 22.31
CA HIS A 240 -34.22 -30.25 21.75
C HIS A 240 -34.25 -29.20 22.84
N GLY A 241 -33.78 -27.99 22.54
CA GLY A 241 -33.71 -26.93 23.53
C GLY A 241 -33.62 -25.55 22.92
N THR A 242 -33.54 -24.55 23.78
CA THR A 242 -33.25 -23.16 23.41
C THR A 242 -32.04 -22.70 24.21
N ALA A 243 -31.04 -22.16 23.54
CA ALA A 243 -29.85 -21.57 24.14
C ALA A 243 -29.90 -20.05 24.07
N HIS A 244 -29.53 -19.41 25.17
CA HIS A 244 -29.27 -17.99 25.29
C HIS A 244 -27.78 -17.79 25.56
N THR A 245 -27.08 -17.11 24.67
CA THR A 245 -25.63 -16.87 24.75
C THR A 245 -25.37 -15.39 24.98
N VAL A 246 -24.69 -15.08 26.08
CA VAL A 246 -24.19 -13.74 26.36
C VAL A 246 -22.67 -13.76 26.38
N GLY A 247 -22.04 -12.85 25.66
CA GLY A 247 -20.59 -12.81 25.58
C GLY A 247 -20.07 -11.49 25.04
N ARG A 248 -18.76 -11.46 24.81
CA ARG A 248 -18.07 -10.31 24.24
C ARG A 248 -16.90 -10.75 23.40
N THR A 249 -16.77 -10.09 22.25
CA THR A 249 -15.58 -10.16 21.40
C THR A 249 -14.63 -9.03 21.79
N ARG A 250 -13.33 -9.33 21.81
CA ARG A 250 -12.23 -8.38 21.96
C ARG A 250 -11.20 -8.62 20.87
N ALA A 251 -10.35 -7.65 20.59
CA ALA A 251 -9.17 -7.87 19.76
C ALA A 251 -7.86 -7.66 20.51
N GLU A 252 -6.88 -8.49 20.17
CA GLU A 252 -5.51 -8.38 20.65
C GLU A 252 -4.54 -8.41 19.46
N LEU A 253 -3.44 -7.67 19.58
CA LEU A 253 -2.36 -7.72 18.60
C LEU A 253 -1.32 -8.76 19.03
N TRP A 254 -0.89 -9.58 18.09
CA TRP A 254 0.16 -10.57 18.34
C TRP A 254 1.49 -10.09 17.76
N SER A 255 2.60 -10.31 18.46
CA SER A 255 3.91 -9.88 17.95
C SER A 255 4.33 -10.67 16.71
N ASP A 256 4.52 -9.99 15.60
CA ASP A 256 5.06 -10.56 14.36
C ASP A 256 5.82 -9.48 13.56
N PRO A 257 7.09 -9.71 13.18
CA PRO A 257 7.89 -8.72 12.46
C PRO A 257 7.59 -8.62 10.96
N LYS A 258 6.72 -9.47 10.39
CA LYS A 258 6.47 -9.58 8.94
C LYS A 258 4.99 -9.43 8.57
N PHE A 259 4.09 -9.65 9.51
CA PHE A 259 2.65 -9.61 9.30
C PHE A 259 1.97 -8.70 10.31
N GLY A 260 0.85 -8.10 9.89
CA GLY A 260 -0.12 -7.58 10.83
C GLY A 260 -0.96 -8.74 11.36
N VAL A 261 -0.87 -9.02 12.66
CA VAL A 261 -1.60 -10.14 13.29
C VAL A 261 -2.57 -9.63 14.33
N ILE A 262 -3.86 -9.91 14.10
CA ILE A 262 -4.95 -9.54 14.99
C ILE A 262 -5.69 -10.81 15.40
N ASP A 263 -5.78 -11.07 16.70
CA ASP A 263 -6.63 -12.13 17.26
C ASP A 263 -7.95 -11.51 17.72
N ALA A 264 -9.06 -11.94 17.11
CA ALA A 264 -10.40 -11.69 17.63
C ALA A 264 -10.74 -12.80 18.63
N LEU A 265 -10.90 -12.44 19.90
CA LEU A 265 -11.15 -13.33 21.03
C LEU A 265 -12.59 -13.18 21.49
N PHE A 266 -13.35 -14.28 21.49
CA PHE A 266 -14.70 -14.33 22.03
C PHE A 266 -14.70 -15.05 23.37
N PHE A 267 -15.34 -14.47 24.37
CA PHE A 267 -15.64 -15.10 25.65
C PHE A 267 -17.12 -14.95 25.96
N GLY A 268 -17.78 -16.03 26.35
CA GLY A 268 -19.21 -15.98 26.66
C GLY A 268 -19.69 -17.18 27.45
N VAL A 269 -20.94 -17.10 27.89
CA VAL A 269 -21.65 -18.16 28.59
C VAL A 269 -22.95 -18.42 27.84
N THR A 270 -23.24 -19.69 27.60
CA THR A 270 -24.51 -20.14 27.04
C THR A 270 -25.30 -20.88 28.11
N GLU A 271 -26.51 -20.40 28.38
CA GLU A 271 -27.49 -21.12 29.20
C GLU A 271 -28.53 -21.76 28.27
N SER A 272 -28.96 -22.98 28.57
CA SER A 272 -30.01 -23.62 27.77
C SER A 272 -30.96 -24.50 28.59
N ASP A 273 -32.22 -24.47 28.17
CA ASP A 273 -33.27 -25.37 28.64
C ASP A 273 -33.50 -26.45 27.58
N ASN A 274 -33.44 -27.70 28.00
CA ASN A 274 -33.40 -28.84 27.09
C ASN A 274 -34.41 -29.93 27.49
N VAL A 275 -34.98 -30.57 26.47
CA VAL A 275 -35.81 -31.77 26.55
C VAL A 275 -35.17 -32.87 25.71
N GLY A 276 -34.72 -33.93 26.36
CA GLY A 276 -34.11 -35.11 25.74
C GLY A 276 -35.08 -36.29 25.65
N TYR A 277 -35.13 -36.95 24.49
CA TYR A 277 -35.93 -38.14 24.25
C TYR A 277 -35.03 -39.38 24.06
N HIS A 278 -35.22 -40.40 24.89
CA HIS A 278 -34.48 -41.66 24.81
C HIS A 278 -35.42 -42.85 24.95
N GLY A 279 -35.87 -43.40 23.81
CA GLY A 279 -36.87 -44.46 23.78
C GLY A 279 -38.20 -44.01 24.41
N GLY A 280 -38.60 -44.65 25.51
CA GLY A 280 -39.82 -44.31 26.25
C GLY A 280 -39.65 -43.31 27.40
N ILE A 281 -38.49 -42.63 27.47
CA ILE A 281 -38.12 -41.73 28.57
C ILE A 281 -37.93 -40.30 28.02
N THR A 282 -38.43 -39.33 28.77
CA THR A 282 -38.22 -37.89 28.55
C THR A 282 -37.38 -37.34 29.70
N ILE A 283 -36.34 -36.58 29.37
CA ILE A 283 -35.39 -35.98 30.32
C ILE A 283 -35.50 -34.47 30.19
N PHE A 284 -35.76 -33.79 31.31
CA PHE A 284 -35.74 -32.33 31.39
C PHE A 284 -34.43 -31.91 32.06
N SER A 285 -33.69 -31.01 31.42
CA SER A 285 -32.38 -30.60 31.91
C SER A 285 -32.06 -29.17 31.51
N ARG A 286 -31.28 -28.51 32.36
CA ARG A 286 -30.62 -27.24 32.07
C ARG A 286 -29.13 -27.44 31.90
N SER A 287 -28.51 -26.64 31.07
CA SER A 287 -27.05 -26.63 30.95
C SER A 287 -26.49 -25.23 30.86
N THR A 288 -25.30 -25.07 31.43
CA THR A 288 -24.48 -23.87 31.32
C THR A 288 -23.20 -24.28 30.61
N THR A 289 -22.82 -23.55 29.56
CA THR A 289 -21.59 -23.79 28.80
C THR A 289 -20.74 -22.53 28.78
N ASP A 290 -19.53 -22.63 29.34
CA ASP A 290 -18.52 -21.58 29.21
C ASP A 290 -17.83 -21.71 27.85
N LEU A 291 -17.70 -20.60 27.13
CA LEU A 291 -17.19 -20.54 25.77
C LEU A 291 -15.99 -19.60 25.69
N ALA A 292 -14.93 -20.07 25.04
CA ALA A 292 -13.80 -19.25 24.62
C ALA A 292 -13.43 -19.59 23.18
N ALA A 293 -13.23 -18.59 22.34
CA ALA A 293 -12.82 -18.81 20.97
C ALA A 293 -11.89 -17.72 20.44
N ARG A 294 -11.12 -18.08 19.42
CA ARG A 294 -10.14 -17.20 18.77
C ARG A 294 -10.24 -17.36 17.26
N LYS A 295 -10.28 -16.22 16.59
CA LYS A 295 -10.13 -16.10 15.13
C LYS A 295 -8.93 -15.20 14.83
N ARG A 296 -7.90 -15.76 14.20
CA ARG A 296 -6.69 -15.00 13.83
C ARG A 296 -6.79 -14.46 12.42
N ILE A 297 -6.51 -13.17 12.27
CA ILE A 297 -6.47 -12.43 11.01
C ILE A 297 -5.02 -12.03 10.73
N TRP A 298 -4.57 -12.29 9.50
CA TRP A 298 -3.25 -11.95 8.98
C TRP A 298 -3.38 -10.87 7.92
N ILE A 299 -2.50 -9.88 7.96
CA ILE A 299 -2.47 -8.74 7.05
C ILE A 299 -1.07 -8.61 6.47
N ASP A 300 -0.98 -8.50 5.15
CA ASP A 300 0.24 -8.17 4.42
C ASP A 300 -0.06 -7.26 3.20
N ALA A 301 0.95 -7.02 2.37
CA ALA A 301 0.80 -6.26 1.12
C ALA A 301 -0.21 -6.88 0.15
N GLY A 302 -0.40 -8.20 0.19
CA GLY A 302 -1.31 -8.95 -0.65
C GLY A 302 -2.76 -8.82 -0.23
N GLY A 303 -3.01 -8.66 1.07
CA GLY A 303 -4.34 -8.38 1.62
C GLY A 303 -4.56 -8.99 3.00
N LEU A 304 -5.81 -9.36 3.26
CA LEU A 304 -6.25 -9.96 4.52
C LEU A 304 -6.56 -11.43 4.32
N SER A 305 -6.12 -12.27 5.26
CA SER A 305 -6.43 -13.69 5.30
C SER A 305 -6.72 -14.16 6.73
N SER A 306 -7.37 -15.32 6.88
CA SER A 306 -7.62 -15.93 8.19
C SER A 306 -7.67 -17.46 8.08
N TYR A 307 -7.34 -18.14 9.17
CA TYR A 307 -7.51 -19.59 9.32
C TYR A 307 -8.81 -19.90 10.08
N PRO A 308 -9.32 -21.15 10.06
CA PRO A 308 -10.51 -21.53 10.84
C PRO A 308 -10.40 -21.14 12.32
N ALA A 309 -11.54 -20.81 12.92
CA ALA A 309 -11.62 -20.48 14.33
C ALA A 309 -11.21 -21.68 15.20
N VAL A 310 -10.61 -21.39 16.35
CA VAL A 310 -10.28 -22.38 17.38
C VAL A 310 -10.99 -22.00 18.66
N SER A 311 -11.70 -22.95 19.27
CA SER A 311 -12.46 -22.73 20.48
C SER A 311 -12.17 -23.78 21.56
N LYS A 312 -12.65 -23.48 22.76
CA LYS A 312 -12.77 -24.36 23.89
C LYS A 312 -14.13 -24.12 24.54
N ALA A 313 -14.82 -25.20 24.90
CA ALA A 313 -16.07 -25.13 25.65
C ALA A 313 -16.03 -26.04 26.88
N GLU A 314 -16.77 -25.65 27.92
CA GLU A 314 -16.97 -26.48 29.11
C GLU A 314 -18.43 -26.45 29.51
N THR A 315 -19.13 -27.57 29.31
CA THR A 315 -20.56 -27.71 29.61
C THR A 315 -20.77 -28.40 30.94
N SER A 316 -21.60 -27.79 31.79
CA SER A 316 -22.17 -28.41 33.00
C SER A 316 -23.66 -28.65 32.82
N VAL A 317 -24.13 -29.85 33.15
CA VAL A 317 -25.55 -30.23 32.98
C VAL A 317 -26.21 -30.48 34.34
N THR A 318 -27.40 -29.93 34.53
CA THR A 318 -28.30 -30.27 35.64
C THR A 318 -29.54 -30.95 35.09
N ILE A 319 -29.80 -32.18 35.53
CA ILE A 319 -31.04 -32.89 35.20
C ILE A 319 -32.10 -32.45 36.22
N ASP A 320 -33.15 -31.81 35.75
CA ASP A 320 -34.25 -31.32 36.59
C ASP A 320 -35.29 -32.43 36.82
N ASP A 321 -35.63 -33.21 35.78
CA ASP A 321 -36.60 -34.31 35.90
C ASP A 321 -36.39 -35.42 34.85
N ILE A 322 -36.83 -36.64 35.17
CA ILE A 322 -36.88 -37.78 34.23
C ILE A 322 -38.23 -38.48 34.34
N GLN A 323 -38.97 -38.48 33.24
CA GLN A 323 -40.32 -39.03 33.15
C GLN A 323 -40.38 -40.23 32.20
N SER A 324 -41.08 -41.30 32.58
CA SER A 324 -41.40 -42.37 31.63
C SER A 324 -42.74 -42.09 30.96
N ARG A 325 -42.86 -42.37 29.66
CA ARG A 325 -44.11 -42.20 28.87
C ARG A 325 -45.32 -42.98 29.44
N ARG A 326 -45.09 -43.98 30.28
CA ARG A 326 -46.14 -44.80 30.94
C ARG A 326 -46.21 -44.59 32.46
N GLY A 327 -45.58 -43.54 33.01
CA GLY A 327 -45.60 -43.20 34.45
C GLY A 327 -45.03 -44.26 35.40
N ARG A 328 -44.13 -45.14 34.95
CA ARG A 328 -43.60 -46.26 35.73
C ARG A 328 -42.38 -45.84 36.57
N ARG A 329 -42.59 -45.59 37.87
CA ARG A 329 -41.56 -45.21 38.86
C ARG A 329 -40.29 -46.08 38.90
N LEU A 330 -40.40 -47.38 38.62
CA LEU A 330 -39.24 -48.29 38.56
C LEU A 330 -38.31 -47.96 37.38
N ILE A 331 -38.90 -47.63 36.22
CA ILE A 331 -38.15 -47.25 35.00
C ILE A 331 -37.43 -45.92 35.24
N GLU A 332 -38.09 -44.96 35.88
CA GLU A 332 -37.53 -43.65 36.23
C GLU A 332 -36.32 -43.79 37.17
N ARG A 333 -36.40 -44.63 38.23
CA ARG A 333 -35.24 -44.88 39.11
C ARG A 333 -34.05 -45.49 38.37
N MET A 334 -34.29 -46.42 37.45
CA MET A 334 -33.22 -47.00 36.64
C MET A 334 -32.61 -45.98 35.70
N ALA A 335 -33.45 -45.11 35.10
CA ALA A 335 -33.02 -44.01 34.25
C ALA A 335 -32.15 -43.00 35.02
N TRP A 336 -32.56 -42.57 36.21
CA TRP A 336 -31.78 -41.69 37.09
C TRP A 336 -30.39 -42.27 37.43
N ARG A 337 -30.31 -43.57 37.79
CA ARG A 337 -29.01 -44.22 38.04
C ARG A 337 -28.12 -44.27 36.81
N LYS A 338 -28.70 -44.49 35.62
CA LYS A 338 -27.94 -44.54 34.37
C LYS A 338 -27.46 -43.15 33.98
N ALA A 339 -28.33 -42.14 34.05
CA ALA A 339 -28.00 -40.75 33.75
C ALA A 339 -26.89 -40.22 34.67
N GLY A 340 -26.98 -40.46 35.98
CA GLY A 340 -25.94 -40.03 36.93
C GLY A 340 -24.56 -40.66 36.68
N LYS A 341 -24.50 -41.87 36.11
CA LYS A 341 -23.22 -42.51 35.71
C LYS A 341 -22.65 -41.96 34.40
N GLN A 342 -23.50 -41.36 33.56
CA GLN A 342 -23.14 -40.91 32.22
C GLN A 342 -22.98 -39.38 32.12
N ILE A 343 -23.26 -38.64 33.19
CA ILE A 343 -23.28 -37.17 33.17
C ILE A 343 -21.97 -36.56 32.69
N TYR A 344 -20.83 -37.00 33.23
CA TYR A 344 -19.51 -36.52 32.78
C TYR A 344 -19.22 -36.82 31.30
N LEU A 345 -19.65 -37.97 30.81
CA LEU A 345 -19.48 -38.32 29.39
C LEU A 345 -20.41 -37.47 28.51
N ALA A 346 -21.64 -37.22 28.97
CA ALA A 346 -22.58 -36.34 28.28
C ALA A 346 -22.06 -34.89 28.24
N GLU A 347 -21.49 -34.38 29.33
CA GLU A 347 -20.84 -33.07 29.42
C GLU A 347 -19.63 -32.96 28.47
N CYS A 348 -18.80 -34.00 28.39
CA CYS A 348 -17.68 -34.03 27.45
C CYS A 348 -18.14 -33.98 25.98
N ILE A 349 -19.18 -34.75 25.63
CA ILE A 349 -19.75 -34.74 24.26
C ILE A 349 -20.42 -33.38 23.98
N ALA A 350 -21.18 -32.85 24.94
CA ALA A 350 -21.82 -31.54 24.81
C ALA A 350 -20.80 -30.42 24.60
N SER A 351 -19.68 -30.47 25.33
CA SER A 351 -18.56 -29.51 25.17
C SER A 351 -17.95 -29.59 23.78
N GLN A 352 -17.69 -30.80 23.26
CA GLN A 352 -17.17 -30.98 21.89
C GLN A 352 -18.14 -30.44 20.83
N HIS A 353 -19.43 -30.76 20.92
CA HIS A 353 -20.43 -30.24 19.99
C HIS A 353 -20.59 -28.71 20.13
N ALA A 354 -20.43 -28.15 21.33
CA ALA A 354 -20.42 -26.71 21.55
C ALA A 354 -19.21 -26.04 20.88
N GLU A 355 -18.02 -26.64 20.95
CA GLU A 355 -16.81 -26.17 20.24
C GLU A 355 -17.02 -26.16 18.72
N GLU A 356 -17.53 -27.27 18.16
CA GLU A 356 -17.80 -27.39 16.72
C GLU A 356 -18.79 -26.31 16.25
N ARG A 357 -19.94 -26.16 16.95
CA ARG A 357 -20.93 -25.12 16.65
C ARG A 357 -20.36 -23.72 16.76
N LEU A 358 -19.54 -23.45 17.78
CA LEU A 358 -18.93 -22.14 17.99
C LEU A 358 -17.93 -21.81 16.88
N ASN A 359 -17.08 -22.77 16.49
CA ASN A 359 -16.13 -22.59 15.39
C ASN A 359 -16.84 -22.29 14.08
N GLU A 360 -17.85 -23.11 13.71
CA GLU A 360 -18.64 -22.90 12.50
C GLU A 360 -19.33 -21.54 12.50
N ARG A 361 -19.85 -21.12 13.65
CA ARG A 361 -20.53 -19.84 13.79
C ARG A 361 -19.56 -18.67 13.60
N ILE A 362 -18.42 -18.68 14.30
CA ILE A 362 -17.42 -17.61 14.20
C ILE A 362 -16.88 -17.54 12.78
N ASP A 363 -16.58 -18.67 12.16
CA ASP A 363 -16.11 -18.71 10.78
C ASP A 363 -17.14 -18.12 9.81
N ARG A 364 -18.42 -18.48 9.97
CA ARG A 364 -19.51 -17.94 9.15
C ARG A 364 -19.71 -16.43 9.36
N GLN A 365 -19.69 -15.97 10.60
CA GLN A 365 -19.86 -14.56 10.94
C GLN A 365 -18.67 -13.70 10.49
N ALA A 366 -17.45 -14.24 10.53
CA ALA A 366 -16.24 -13.53 10.13
C ALA A 366 -16.01 -13.58 8.60
N ALA A 367 -16.51 -14.60 7.90
CA ALA A 367 -16.25 -14.81 6.47
C ALA A 367 -16.64 -13.60 5.61
N GLU A 368 -17.90 -13.16 5.70
CA GLU A 368 -18.38 -12.08 4.83
C GLU A 368 -17.69 -10.73 5.10
N PRO A 369 -17.54 -10.25 6.36
CA PRO A 369 -16.81 -9.01 6.63
C PRO A 369 -15.34 -9.06 6.19
N LEU A 370 -14.64 -10.18 6.44
CA LEU A 370 -13.23 -10.33 6.05
C LEU A 370 -13.07 -10.40 4.53
N GLU A 371 -13.91 -11.16 3.84
CA GLU A 371 -13.88 -11.23 2.38
C GLU A 371 -14.19 -9.86 1.76
N ARG A 372 -15.18 -9.14 2.30
CA ARG A 372 -15.52 -7.79 1.85
C ARG A 372 -14.36 -6.81 2.07
N ALA A 373 -13.73 -6.83 3.23
CA ALA A 373 -12.58 -5.98 3.54
C ALA A 373 -11.39 -6.30 2.63
N ASN A 374 -11.07 -7.59 2.45
CA ASN A 374 -10.01 -8.02 1.55
C ASN A 374 -10.29 -7.61 0.10
N ARG A 375 -11.52 -7.83 -0.39
CA ARG A 375 -11.93 -7.42 -1.73
C ARG A 375 -11.81 -5.90 -1.90
N GLN A 376 -12.25 -5.10 -0.93
CA GLN A 376 -12.09 -3.64 -1.00
C GLN A 376 -10.62 -3.23 -1.08
N TYR A 377 -9.74 -3.83 -0.27
CA TYR A 377 -8.31 -3.58 -0.33
C TYR A 377 -7.71 -3.96 -1.70
N VAL A 378 -7.98 -5.18 -2.16
CA VAL A 378 -7.44 -5.68 -3.42
C VAL A 378 -7.94 -4.85 -4.61
N GLU A 379 -9.25 -4.63 -4.70
CA GLU A 379 -9.85 -4.03 -5.88
C GLU A 379 -9.71 -2.52 -5.96
N LYS A 380 -9.67 -1.81 -4.82
CA LYS A 380 -9.57 -0.35 -4.79
C LYS A 380 -8.15 0.18 -4.63
N PHE A 381 -7.26 -0.61 -4.02
CA PHE A 381 -5.90 -0.16 -3.73
C PHE A 381 -4.85 -1.02 -4.45
N GLN A 382 -4.74 -2.30 -4.10
CA GLN A 382 -3.62 -3.14 -4.56
C GLN A 382 -3.60 -3.32 -6.09
N ARG A 383 -4.71 -3.77 -6.67
CA ARG A 383 -4.81 -4.06 -8.12
C ARG A 383 -4.63 -2.79 -8.97
N PRO A 384 -5.35 -1.68 -8.75
CA PRO A 384 -5.19 -0.48 -9.58
C PRO A 384 -3.77 0.09 -9.54
N PHE A 385 -3.12 0.06 -8.38
CA PHE A 385 -1.75 0.55 -8.23
C PHE A 385 -0.74 -0.39 -8.88
N THR A 386 -0.90 -1.71 -8.72
CA THR A 386 -0.02 -2.72 -9.33
C THR A 386 -0.10 -2.68 -10.85
N GLU A 387 -1.33 -2.65 -11.38
CA GLU A 387 -1.59 -2.60 -12.82
C GLU A 387 -1.04 -1.34 -13.49
N ARG A 388 -0.69 -0.29 -12.73
CA ARG A 388 -0.14 0.97 -13.25
C ARG A 388 1.31 1.25 -12.80
N LYS A 389 1.99 0.26 -12.20
CA LYS A 389 3.33 0.43 -11.59
C LYS A 389 3.42 1.53 -10.53
N LEU A 390 2.31 1.79 -9.84
CA LEU A 390 2.22 2.78 -8.76
C LEU A 390 2.34 2.15 -7.37
N PHE A 391 2.18 0.82 -7.26
CA PHE A 391 2.26 0.13 -5.98
C PHE A 391 3.66 0.29 -5.38
N PRO A 392 3.78 0.55 -4.06
CA PRO A 392 5.08 0.68 -3.42
C PRO A 392 5.99 -0.52 -3.68
N ARG A 393 7.29 -0.27 -3.87
CA ARG A 393 8.28 -1.33 -4.05
C ARG A 393 8.35 -2.24 -2.83
N ARG A 394 8.10 -1.69 -1.65
CA ARG A 394 7.98 -2.40 -0.37
C ARG A 394 6.78 -1.85 0.37
N LEU A 395 5.96 -2.74 0.92
CA LEU A 395 4.87 -2.40 1.83
C LEU A 395 4.81 -3.51 2.88
N ASP A 396 5.46 -3.28 4.01
CA ASP A 396 5.59 -4.28 5.05
C ASP A 396 4.64 -3.98 6.19
N PHE A 397 4.11 -5.04 6.77
CA PHE A 397 3.27 -4.98 7.95
C PHE A 397 4.02 -5.64 9.10
N SER A 398 3.81 -5.14 10.31
CA SER A 398 4.34 -5.75 11.52
C SER A 398 3.42 -5.44 12.68
N THR A 399 3.45 -6.28 13.70
CA THR A 399 2.67 -6.07 14.92
C THR A 399 3.53 -6.29 16.15
N THR A 400 3.25 -5.48 17.16
CA THR A 400 3.68 -5.66 18.55
C THR A 400 2.40 -5.73 19.40
N PRO A 401 2.46 -6.05 20.70
CA PRO A 401 1.27 -6.06 21.53
C PRO A 401 0.62 -4.67 21.66
N SER A 402 1.37 -3.60 21.41
CA SER A 402 0.91 -2.21 21.52
C SER A 402 0.48 -1.57 20.22
N ALA A 403 0.96 -2.04 19.05
CA ALA A 403 0.68 -1.38 17.78
C ALA A 403 0.82 -2.28 16.54
N LEU A 404 0.03 -1.94 15.51
CA LEU A 404 0.18 -2.35 14.12
C LEU A 404 1.03 -1.30 13.39
N GLY A 405 2.16 -1.71 12.82
CA GLY A 405 3.06 -0.87 12.05
C GLY A 405 3.01 -1.20 10.56
N ILE A 406 3.07 -0.16 9.72
CA ILE A 406 3.16 -0.25 8.26
C ILE A 406 4.37 0.56 7.80
N ILE A 407 5.24 -0.06 7.00
CA ILE A 407 6.45 0.57 6.44
C ILE A 407 6.39 0.48 4.92
N GLY A 408 6.47 1.64 4.25
CA GLY A 408 6.42 1.74 2.79
C GLY A 408 7.72 2.28 2.19
N LEU A 409 8.07 1.77 1.00
CA LEU A 409 9.10 2.33 0.13
C LEU A 409 8.51 2.64 -1.25
N GLN A 410 8.24 3.92 -1.49
CA GLN A 410 7.91 4.42 -2.81
C GLN A 410 9.20 4.87 -3.51
N ALA A 411 9.91 3.93 -4.12
CA ALA A 411 11.08 4.20 -4.94
C ALA A 411 11.30 3.07 -5.95
N GLY A 412 11.46 3.42 -7.23
CA GLY A 412 11.73 2.48 -8.31
C GLY A 412 12.32 3.20 -9.52
N GLU A 413 13.07 2.46 -10.34
CA GLU A 413 13.69 2.95 -11.59
C GLU A 413 14.67 4.12 -11.38
N GLY A 414 15.66 3.89 -10.51
CA GLY A 414 16.73 4.84 -10.19
C GLY A 414 16.34 6.03 -9.30
N LYS A 415 15.07 6.13 -8.87
CA LYS A 415 14.61 7.21 -7.99
C LYS A 415 15.14 7.07 -6.56
N LEU A 416 15.54 8.19 -5.96
CA LEU A 416 15.85 8.28 -4.54
C LEU A 416 14.59 8.23 -3.67
N ALA A 417 14.76 7.94 -2.38
CA ALA A 417 13.73 7.91 -1.35
C ALA A 417 14.12 8.83 -0.18
N ALA A 418 13.82 8.43 1.06
CA ALA A 418 14.27 9.16 2.24
C ALA A 418 15.78 8.98 2.45
N PRO A 419 16.54 10.07 2.69
CA PRO A 419 17.97 9.99 2.98
C PRO A 419 18.29 9.66 4.45
N ASP A 420 17.33 9.87 5.35
CA ASP A 420 17.49 9.76 6.80
C ASP A 420 16.28 9.08 7.47
N GLU A 421 16.35 8.93 8.79
CA GLU A 421 15.27 8.36 9.60
C GLU A 421 14.14 9.38 9.83
N PRO A 422 12.88 8.93 9.95
CA PRO A 422 11.76 9.83 10.17
C PRO A 422 11.80 10.51 11.55
N PRO A 423 11.19 11.71 11.71
CA PRO A 423 11.07 12.39 13.00
C PRO A 423 10.39 11.53 14.08
N PRO A 424 10.64 11.80 15.37
CA PRO A 424 9.94 11.13 16.45
C PRO A 424 8.44 11.51 16.49
N VAL A 425 7.64 10.58 16.97
CA VAL A 425 6.19 10.73 17.18
C VAL A 425 5.95 11.28 18.59
N ALA A 426 4.94 12.14 18.74
CA ALA A 426 4.53 12.68 20.03
C ALA A 426 4.09 11.57 21.01
N GLU A 427 4.43 11.75 22.28
CA GLU A 427 4.08 10.79 23.34
C GLU A 427 2.56 10.67 23.50
N GLY A 428 2.08 9.44 23.70
CA GLY A 428 0.66 9.15 23.85
C GLY A 428 -0.15 9.25 22.56
N ALA A 429 0.50 9.32 21.39
CA ALA A 429 -0.13 9.12 20.10
C ALA A 429 -0.70 7.70 20.01
N GLU A 430 -1.93 7.59 19.50
CA GLU A 430 -2.59 6.30 19.22
C GLU A 430 -2.59 5.98 17.72
N MET A 431 -2.35 6.98 16.89
CA MET A 431 -2.07 6.82 15.46
C MET A 431 -0.97 7.78 15.04
N SER A 432 -0.10 7.37 14.12
CA SER A 432 0.87 8.26 13.52
C SER A 432 1.08 8.00 12.03
N LEU A 433 1.43 9.06 11.31
CA LEU A 433 1.84 9.06 9.91
C LEU A 433 3.13 9.86 9.80
N ARG A 434 4.19 9.24 9.29
CA ARG A 434 5.44 9.92 8.92
C ARG A 434 5.71 9.64 7.46
N ILE A 435 5.67 10.68 6.64
CA ILE A 435 5.82 10.58 5.19
C ILE A 435 6.89 11.53 4.71
N HIS A 436 7.86 11.02 3.95
CA HIS A 436 8.88 11.85 3.31
C HIS A 436 8.36 12.35 1.96
N GLU A 437 8.75 13.55 1.56
CA GLU A 437 8.34 14.22 0.32
C GLU A 437 8.58 13.35 -0.92
N SER A 438 9.64 12.52 -0.91
CA SER A 438 9.94 11.55 -1.97
C SER A 438 8.78 10.58 -2.24
N THR A 439 7.98 10.25 -1.23
CA THR A 439 6.85 9.32 -1.40
C THR A 439 5.82 9.91 -2.35
N ILE A 440 5.45 11.18 -2.11
CA ILE A 440 4.50 11.91 -2.95
C ILE A 440 5.15 12.17 -4.31
N ASN A 441 6.37 12.72 -4.32
CA ASN A 441 7.06 13.12 -5.55
C ASN A 441 7.31 11.96 -6.50
N ASN A 442 7.70 10.78 -6.00
CA ASN A 442 7.89 9.59 -6.82
C ASN A 442 6.57 9.05 -7.36
N LEU A 443 5.53 8.98 -6.51
CA LEU A 443 4.21 8.49 -6.90
C LEU A 443 3.58 9.38 -7.99
N VAL A 444 3.58 10.70 -7.80
CA VAL A 444 3.00 11.63 -8.78
C VAL A 444 3.84 11.73 -10.05
N PHE A 445 5.16 11.54 -9.96
CA PHE A 445 6.00 11.41 -11.16
C PHE A 445 5.55 10.21 -12.00
N ASP A 446 5.43 9.03 -11.39
CA ASP A 446 5.03 7.81 -12.11
C ASP A 446 3.60 7.89 -12.64
N ALA A 447 2.71 8.54 -11.90
CA ALA A 447 1.31 8.68 -12.27
C ALA A 447 1.06 9.77 -13.34
N LEU A 448 1.84 10.85 -13.39
CA LEU A 448 1.46 12.06 -14.14
C LEU A 448 2.50 12.54 -15.16
N ALA A 449 3.77 12.12 -15.10
CA ALA A 449 4.83 12.70 -15.94
C ALA A 449 4.48 12.62 -17.43
N GLY A 450 4.33 13.79 -18.07
CA GLY A 450 4.01 13.91 -19.49
C GLY A 450 2.56 13.54 -19.87
N ARG A 451 1.71 13.17 -18.91
CA ARG A 451 0.35 12.71 -19.17
C ARG A 451 -0.63 13.86 -19.24
N THR A 452 -1.73 13.65 -19.98
CA THR A 452 -2.87 14.55 -19.96
C THR A 452 -3.93 13.99 -19.02
N VAL A 453 -4.30 14.76 -18.00
CA VAL A 453 -5.37 14.42 -17.08
C VAL A 453 -6.58 15.29 -17.38
N TYR A 454 -7.73 14.63 -17.52
CA TYR A 454 -9.02 15.25 -17.80
C TYR A 454 -9.81 15.45 -16.51
N GLU A 455 -10.62 16.51 -16.46
CA GLU A 455 -11.46 16.85 -15.32
C GLU A 455 -12.30 15.68 -14.82
N GLU A 456 -13.00 14.98 -15.73
CA GLU A 456 -13.85 13.84 -15.40
C GLU A 456 -13.09 12.77 -14.59
N LYS A 457 -11.82 12.51 -14.97
CA LYS A 457 -10.99 11.54 -14.26
C LYS A 457 -10.64 12.02 -12.85
N VAL A 458 -10.34 13.31 -12.69
CA VAL A 458 -10.06 13.89 -11.38
C VAL A 458 -11.30 13.83 -10.49
N GLN A 459 -12.46 14.12 -11.05
CA GLN A 459 -13.74 14.05 -10.33
C GLN A 459 -14.09 12.62 -9.92
N ALA A 460 -13.98 11.66 -10.83
CA ALA A 460 -14.20 10.24 -10.54
C ALA A 460 -13.24 9.75 -9.44
N THR A 461 -11.94 10.07 -9.57
CA THR A 461 -10.93 9.69 -8.58
C THR A 461 -11.20 10.33 -7.22
N ALA A 462 -11.60 11.61 -7.18
CA ALA A 462 -11.93 12.29 -5.94
C ALA A 462 -13.18 11.69 -5.27
N ALA A 463 -14.22 11.38 -6.04
CA ALA A 463 -15.42 10.74 -5.53
C ALA A 463 -15.15 9.33 -5.00
N ASP A 464 -14.32 8.54 -5.69
CA ASP A 464 -13.93 7.20 -5.25
C ASP A 464 -13.11 7.22 -3.94
N LEU A 465 -12.23 8.21 -3.78
CA LEU A 465 -11.37 8.36 -2.61
C LEU A 465 -12.09 8.96 -1.40
N LEU A 466 -12.93 9.98 -1.61
CA LEU A 466 -13.59 10.74 -0.55
C LEU A 466 -15.01 10.25 -0.25
N GLY A 467 -15.56 9.38 -1.09
CA GLY A 467 -16.96 8.91 -1.02
C GLY A 467 -17.96 9.87 -1.69
N GLU A 468 -17.59 11.13 -1.86
CA GLU A 468 -18.36 12.16 -2.55
C GLU A 468 -17.43 13.12 -3.31
N LEU A 469 -17.94 13.76 -4.35
CA LEU A 469 -17.18 14.78 -5.10
C LEU A 469 -17.25 16.12 -4.34
N PRO A 470 -16.12 16.66 -3.83
CA PRO A 470 -16.14 17.96 -3.15
C PRO A 470 -16.66 19.06 -4.07
N GLU A 471 -17.47 19.99 -3.54
CA GLU A 471 -18.01 21.12 -4.31
C GLU A 471 -16.92 21.89 -5.09
N LYS A 472 -15.74 22.08 -4.49
CA LYS A 472 -14.59 22.74 -5.10
C LYS A 472 -13.96 22.02 -6.29
N MET A 473 -14.25 20.72 -6.46
CA MET A 473 -13.77 19.90 -7.56
C MET A 473 -14.79 19.78 -8.71
N LYS A 474 -16.01 20.30 -8.53
CA LYS A 474 -17.02 20.34 -9.60
C LYS A 474 -16.56 21.22 -10.78
N GLY A 475 -17.23 21.00 -11.91
CA GLY A 475 -17.05 21.77 -13.14
C GLY A 475 -17.16 23.27 -12.95
N ASP A 476 -16.53 24.02 -13.85
CA ASP A 476 -16.78 25.46 -13.94
C ASP A 476 -18.24 25.73 -14.37
N GLU A 477 -18.78 26.90 -14.01
CA GLU A 477 -20.16 27.31 -14.31
C GLU A 477 -20.48 27.36 -15.81
N ASP A 478 -19.46 27.55 -16.65
CA ASP A 478 -19.62 27.55 -18.11
C ASP A 478 -19.68 26.13 -18.72
N GLY A 479 -19.57 25.09 -17.89
CA GLY A 479 -19.72 23.68 -18.28
C GLY A 479 -18.61 23.16 -19.19
N LYS A 480 -17.57 23.95 -19.47
CA LYS A 480 -16.47 23.52 -20.34
C LYS A 480 -15.48 22.64 -19.56
N PRO A 481 -15.25 21.38 -19.97
CA PRO A 481 -14.33 20.51 -19.27
C PRO A 481 -12.90 21.02 -19.41
N TRP A 482 -12.10 20.91 -18.34
CA TRP A 482 -10.68 21.22 -18.41
C TRP A 482 -9.81 19.96 -18.50
N ALA A 483 -8.60 20.14 -19.03
CA ALA A 483 -7.55 19.13 -18.98
C ALA A 483 -6.18 19.77 -18.79
N ILE A 484 -5.25 19.03 -18.19
CA ILE A 484 -3.87 19.47 -17.95
C ILE A 484 -2.93 18.42 -18.53
N THR A 485 -2.08 18.81 -19.47
CA THR A 485 -0.90 18.03 -19.82
C THR A 485 0.22 18.44 -18.86
N PHE A 486 0.64 17.50 -18.02
CA PHE A 486 1.69 17.72 -17.04
C PHE A 486 3.10 17.70 -17.65
N ALA A 487 4.03 18.37 -17.00
CA ALA A 487 5.44 18.32 -17.38
C ALA A 487 6.01 16.89 -17.27
N PRO A 488 6.91 16.48 -18.18
CA PRO A 488 7.58 15.18 -18.11
C PRO A 488 8.62 15.09 -17.01
N ARG A 489 9.09 16.24 -16.48
CA ARG A 489 9.97 16.35 -15.31
C ARG A 489 9.21 17.02 -14.18
N GLN A 490 9.20 16.40 -13.00
CA GLN A 490 8.54 16.91 -11.77
C GLN A 490 7.13 17.50 -12.02
N PRO A 491 6.17 16.70 -12.52
CA PRO A 491 4.83 17.19 -12.83
C PRO A 491 4.15 17.86 -11.62
N ILE A 492 4.35 17.28 -10.44
CA ILE A 492 4.01 17.88 -9.15
C ILE A 492 5.19 17.62 -8.22
N SER A 493 5.59 18.63 -7.44
CA SER A 493 6.53 18.48 -6.34
C SER A 493 5.92 19.00 -5.06
N VAL A 494 6.17 18.29 -3.96
CA VAL A 494 5.94 18.73 -2.60
C VAL A 494 7.29 18.83 -1.90
N THR A 495 7.48 19.87 -1.11
CA THR A 495 8.68 20.07 -0.28
C THR A 495 8.28 20.26 1.17
N PHE A 496 8.99 19.59 2.08
CA PHE A 496 8.76 19.65 3.53
C PHE A 496 9.98 20.24 4.26
N ALA A 497 9.89 21.49 4.70
CA ALA A 497 11.01 22.16 5.39
C ALA A 497 10.53 23.24 6.35
N ASP A 498 11.17 23.37 7.52
CA ASP A 498 11.03 24.53 8.42
C ASP A 498 9.57 24.92 8.77
N GLN A 499 8.73 23.94 9.12
CA GLN A 499 7.28 24.09 9.35
C GLN A 499 6.50 24.59 8.12
N ARG A 500 7.07 24.46 6.93
CA ARG A 500 6.47 24.88 5.67
C ARG A 500 6.30 23.70 4.74
N LEU A 501 5.17 23.71 4.06
CA LEU A 501 4.80 22.77 3.03
C LEU A 501 4.62 23.55 1.74
N GLU A 502 5.44 23.28 0.74
CA GLU A 502 5.34 23.89 -0.58
C GLU A 502 4.84 22.86 -1.58
N ILE A 503 3.86 23.22 -2.39
CA ILE A 503 3.34 22.41 -3.48
C ILE A 503 3.52 23.19 -4.78
N THR A 504 4.12 22.57 -5.79
CA THR A 504 4.25 23.12 -7.14
C THR A 504 3.73 22.14 -8.17
N LEU A 505 2.76 22.58 -8.97
CA LEU A 505 2.23 21.87 -10.14
C LEU A 505 2.82 22.49 -11.41
N ARG A 506 3.33 21.66 -12.32
CA ARG A 506 3.95 22.08 -13.59
C ARG A 506 3.17 21.52 -14.77
N GLY A 507 2.43 22.37 -15.47
CA GLY A 507 1.68 22.02 -16.68
C GLY A 507 2.36 22.56 -17.93
N VAL A 508 2.50 21.72 -18.96
CA VAL A 508 3.02 22.14 -20.28
C VAL A 508 1.91 22.63 -21.20
N LYS A 509 0.67 22.22 -20.96
CA LYS A 509 -0.50 22.65 -21.72
C LYS A 509 -1.77 22.54 -20.87
N TYR A 510 -2.64 23.54 -20.96
CA TYR A 510 -3.93 23.56 -20.29
C TYR A 510 -5.04 23.67 -21.33
N TYR A 511 -6.15 22.99 -21.09
CA TYR A 511 -7.30 22.97 -21.97
C TYR A 511 -8.55 23.42 -21.24
N LYS A 512 -9.43 24.14 -21.93
CA LYS A 512 -10.78 24.46 -21.48
C LYS A 512 -11.74 24.33 -22.66
N GLY A 513 -12.50 23.24 -22.72
CA GLY A 513 -13.13 22.80 -23.97
C GLY A 513 -12.06 22.58 -25.05
N ASP A 514 -12.25 23.19 -26.23
CA ASP A 514 -11.29 23.10 -27.35
C ASP A 514 -10.14 24.12 -27.24
N ASP A 515 -10.21 25.06 -26.30
CA ASP A 515 -9.24 26.13 -26.16
C ASP A 515 -7.95 25.64 -25.50
N ALA A 516 -6.81 25.80 -26.18
CA ALA A 516 -5.49 25.41 -25.69
C ALA A 516 -4.65 26.61 -25.22
N HIS A 517 -4.17 26.50 -23.98
CA HIS A 517 -3.42 27.53 -23.27
C HIS A 517 -1.96 27.12 -23.00
N PRO A 518 -1.04 28.10 -22.92
CA PRO A 518 0.39 27.84 -22.74
C PRO A 518 0.75 27.30 -21.34
N ALA A 519 1.98 26.80 -21.23
CA ALA A 519 2.55 26.25 -20.00
C ALA A 519 2.58 27.25 -18.84
N MET A 520 2.34 26.74 -17.63
CA MET A 520 2.33 27.47 -16.37
C MET A 520 2.77 26.55 -15.22
N ASN A 521 3.42 27.14 -14.23
CA ASN A 521 3.67 26.56 -12.93
C ASN A 521 2.72 27.22 -11.92
N VAL A 522 2.09 26.41 -11.07
CA VAL A 522 1.19 26.85 -10.00
C VAL A 522 1.79 26.42 -8.67
N SER A 523 2.13 27.37 -7.81
CA SER A 523 2.74 27.11 -6.51
C SER A 523 1.89 27.68 -5.36
N ALA A 524 1.83 26.92 -4.26
CA ALA A 524 1.27 27.36 -2.99
C ALA A 524 2.17 26.91 -1.85
N THR A 525 2.47 27.83 -0.93
CA THR A 525 3.23 27.53 0.30
C THR A 525 2.31 27.68 1.50
N TYR A 526 2.36 26.73 2.42
CA TYR A 526 1.65 26.76 3.69
C TYR A 526 2.64 26.76 4.84
N LYS A 527 2.31 27.48 5.90
CA LYS A 527 2.98 27.37 7.20
C LYS A 527 2.07 26.64 8.16
N ILE A 528 2.64 25.68 8.89
CA ILE A 528 1.96 24.99 9.97
C ILE A 528 1.96 25.87 11.21
N GLU A 529 0.79 26.08 11.80
CA GLU A 529 0.62 26.83 13.04
C GLU A 529 -0.29 26.05 14.00
N GLU A 530 0.05 26.10 15.28
CA GLU A 530 -0.83 25.57 16.32
C GLU A 530 -2.07 26.47 16.48
N SER A 531 -3.17 25.87 16.90
CA SER A 531 -4.44 26.54 17.18
C SER A 531 -5.11 25.92 18.40
N SER A 532 -6.10 26.60 18.97
CA SER A 532 -6.88 26.06 20.09
C SER A 532 -7.67 24.79 19.75
N LYS A 533 -7.81 24.45 18.46
CA LYS A 533 -8.56 23.29 17.96
C LYS A 533 -7.66 22.18 17.36
N GLY A 534 -6.34 22.29 17.50
CA GLY A 534 -5.37 21.41 16.85
C GLY A 534 -4.39 22.22 16.00
N PHE A 535 -4.26 21.91 14.72
CA PHE A 535 -3.32 22.58 13.82
C PHE A 535 -4.04 23.28 12.68
N LYS A 536 -3.47 24.38 12.19
CA LYS A 536 -3.90 25.04 10.96
C LYS A 536 -2.73 25.15 9.99
N LEU A 537 -3.03 24.97 8.70
CA LEU A 537 -2.10 25.27 7.61
C LEU A 537 -2.51 26.61 7.03
N VAL A 538 -1.67 27.63 7.17
CA VAL A 538 -1.94 28.99 6.70
C VAL A 538 -1.15 29.26 5.43
N ARG A 539 -1.84 29.54 4.33
CA ARG A 539 -1.23 29.85 3.03
C ARG A 539 -0.42 31.14 3.13
N GLN A 540 0.82 31.08 2.70
CA GLN A 540 1.77 32.18 2.75
C GLN A 540 1.65 32.99 1.45
N GLY A 541 0.78 34.01 1.48
CA GLY A 541 0.52 34.89 0.35
C GLY A 541 -0.52 34.36 -0.64
N GLU A 542 -0.55 34.97 -1.83
CA GLU A 542 -1.38 34.53 -2.94
C GLU A 542 -0.78 33.32 -3.65
N ILE A 543 -1.62 32.60 -4.42
CA ILE A 543 -1.13 31.52 -5.30
C ILE A 543 -0.26 32.13 -6.39
N GLU A 544 0.93 31.57 -6.53
CA GLU A 544 1.86 31.98 -7.57
C GLU A 544 1.57 31.19 -8.83
N VAL A 545 1.25 31.90 -9.91
CA VAL A 545 1.04 31.31 -11.24
C VAL A 545 1.97 32.00 -12.22
N LEU A 546 2.99 31.27 -12.68
CA LEU A 546 4.06 31.82 -13.50
C LEU A 546 4.38 30.92 -14.70
N PRO A 547 4.76 31.51 -15.85
CA PRO A 547 5.33 30.73 -16.95
C PRO A 547 6.62 30.01 -16.50
N PRO A 548 6.92 28.80 -17.00
CA PRO A 548 8.13 28.06 -16.60
C PRO A 548 9.45 28.78 -16.91
N ASP A 549 9.45 29.66 -17.91
CA ASP A 549 10.59 30.46 -18.37
C ASP A 549 10.65 31.85 -17.71
N PHE A 550 9.76 32.16 -16.76
CA PHE A 550 9.66 33.47 -16.13
C PHE A 550 10.46 33.53 -14.83
N ILE A 551 11.29 34.58 -14.70
CA ILE A 551 12.05 34.86 -13.48
C ILE A 551 11.42 36.07 -12.78
N PRO A 552 10.82 35.91 -11.59
CA PRO A 552 10.30 37.02 -10.80
C PRO A 552 11.35 38.10 -10.57
N GLY A 553 10.96 39.37 -10.75
CA GLY A 553 11.86 40.52 -10.56
C GLY A 553 12.87 40.77 -11.70
N GLY A 554 12.91 39.92 -12.74
CA GLY A 554 13.84 40.05 -13.87
C GLY A 554 13.50 41.12 -14.93
N GLY A 555 12.59 42.06 -14.63
CA GLY A 555 12.23 43.19 -15.50
C GLY A 555 11.37 42.88 -16.74
N ARG A 556 11.12 41.59 -17.05
CA ARG A 556 10.22 41.18 -18.14
C ARG A 556 8.78 41.10 -17.64
N THR A 557 7.82 41.49 -18.49
CA THR A 557 6.38 41.32 -18.24
C THR A 557 5.87 40.03 -18.86
N ILE A 558 4.86 39.41 -18.25
CA ILE A 558 4.16 38.25 -18.82
C ILE A 558 3.32 38.74 -20.01
N ASP A 559 3.39 38.05 -21.16
CA ASP A 559 2.62 38.43 -22.35
C ASP A 559 1.11 38.24 -22.16
N ALA A 560 0.31 38.93 -22.99
CA ALA A 560 -1.15 38.97 -22.85
C ALA A 560 -1.80 37.57 -22.87
N ARG A 561 -1.34 36.65 -23.72
CA ARG A 561 -1.90 35.29 -23.82
C ARG A 561 -1.62 34.50 -22.54
N ARG A 562 -0.40 34.61 -22.00
CA ARG A 562 -0.03 34.01 -20.72
C ARG A 562 -0.76 34.66 -19.54
N GLN A 563 -1.06 35.96 -19.59
CA GLN A 563 -1.81 36.65 -18.55
C GLN A 563 -3.28 36.17 -18.44
N VAL A 564 -3.92 35.80 -19.56
CA VAL A 564 -5.27 35.22 -19.57
C VAL A 564 -5.31 33.90 -18.79
N ILE A 565 -4.46 32.93 -19.16
CA ILE A 565 -4.44 31.63 -18.48
C ILE A 565 -3.97 31.77 -17.03
N ARG A 566 -3.06 32.69 -16.73
CA ARG A 566 -2.65 33.00 -15.35
C ARG A 566 -3.85 33.36 -14.47
N THR A 567 -4.74 34.22 -14.98
CA THR A 567 -5.95 34.66 -14.26
C THR A 567 -6.93 33.51 -14.07
N LEU A 568 -7.14 32.69 -15.11
CA LEU A 568 -8.01 31.51 -15.04
C LEU A 568 -7.51 30.49 -14.00
N LEU A 569 -6.22 30.16 -14.04
CA LEU A 569 -5.61 29.22 -13.10
C LEU A 569 -5.63 29.77 -11.67
N LYS A 570 -5.31 31.07 -11.47
CA LYS A 570 -5.41 31.69 -10.14
C LYS A 570 -6.83 31.54 -9.57
N LYS A 571 -7.86 31.89 -10.33
CA LYS A 571 -9.27 31.74 -9.90
C LYS A 571 -9.65 30.29 -9.59
N ARG A 572 -9.22 29.32 -10.40
CA ARG A 572 -9.53 27.89 -10.20
C ARG A 572 -8.81 27.35 -8.96
N PHE A 573 -7.51 27.57 -8.87
CA PHE A 573 -6.68 27.04 -7.79
C PHE A 573 -6.90 27.77 -6.46
N GLU A 574 -7.43 28.99 -6.42
CA GLU A 574 -7.88 29.65 -5.18
C GLU A 574 -8.98 28.88 -4.46
N LYS A 575 -9.83 28.14 -5.19
CA LYS A 575 -10.85 27.27 -4.60
C LYS A 575 -10.26 25.97 -4.04
N VAL A 576 -9.11 25.54 -4.57
CA VAL A 576 -8.46 24.27 -4.21
C VAL A 576 -7.49 24.47 -3.06
N PHE A 577 -6.64 25.49 -3.17
CA PHE A 577 -5.65 25.91 -2.19
C PHE A 577 -6.22 27.02 -1.32
N GLU A 578 -7.14 26.69 -0.42
CA GLU A 578 -7.79 27.66 0.46
C GLU A 578 -6.75 28.41 1.34
N PRO A 579 -7.04 29.65 1.78
CA PRO A 579 -6.11 30.42 2.61
C PRO A 579 -5.75 29.72 3.92
N GLU A 580 -6.68 28.96 4.49
CA GLU A 580 -6.49 28.23 5.74
C GLU A 580 -7.12 26.84 5.64
N PHE A 581 -6.37 25.81 6.07
CA PHE A 581 -6.91 24.48 6.32
C PHE A 581 -6.82 24.18 7.81
N LEU A 582 -7.95 23.80 8.42
CA LEU A 582 -7.98 23.45 9.82
C LEU A 582 -7.97 21.93 9.98
N ALA A 583 -6.95 21.41 10.65
CA ALA A 583 -6.86 20.01 11.02
C ALA A 583 -7.67 19.79 12.32
N GLU A 584 -9.01 19.78 12.23
CA GLU A 584 -9.92 19.61 13.38
C GLU A 584 -10.07 18.14 13.86
N GLY A 585 -9.21 17.24 13.39
CA GLY A 585 -9.36 15.80 13.63
C GLY A 585 -10.44 15.15 12.75
N PHE A 586 -10.62 13.84 12.92
CA PHE A 586 -11.55 13.04 12.10
C PHE A 586 -12.27 11.98 12.92
N GLU A 587 -13.45 11.55 12.45
CA GLU A 587 -14.14 10.39 13.00
C GLU A 587 -13.71 9.12 12.29
N MET A 588 -13.50 8.05 13.05
CA MET A 588 -13.21 6.75 12.48
C MET A 588 -14.46 6.17 11.77
N PRO A 589 -14.31 5.49 10.62
CA PRO A 589 -15.45 4.97 9.86
C PRO A 589 -16.02 3.67 10.45
N GLY A 590 -17.25 3.33 10.05
CA GLY A 590 -17.86 2.01 10.31
C GLY A 590 -17.88 1.62 11.80
N LYS A 591 -17.47 0.38 12.10
CA LYS A 591 -17.40 -0.13 13.49
C LYS A 591 -16.40 0.62 14.35
N TRP A 592 -15.37 1.23 13.76
CA TRP A 592 -14.35 2.00 14.49
C TRP A 592 -14.85 3.34 15.02
N LYS A 593 -16.07 3.78 14.70
CA LYS A 593 -16.70 4.96 15.33
C LYS A 593 -16.64 4.89 16.87
N ALA A 594 -16.67 3.69 17.45
CA ALA A 594 -16.54 3.47 18.89
C ALA A 594 -15.20 3.93 19.49
N ALA A 595 -14.15 4.08 18.69
CA ALA A 595 -12.86 4.65 19.10
C ALA A 595 -12.98 6.13 19.51
N GLY A 596 -14.00 6.83 19.00
CA GLY A 596 -14.20 8.26 19.17
C GLY A 596 -13.51 9.10 18.10
N ARG A 597 -13.58 10.42 18.25
CA ARG A 597 -12.95 11.38 17.34
C ARG A 597 -11.44 11.42 17.60
N MET A 598 -10.64 11.32 16.54
CA MET A 598 -9.18 11.40 16.58
C MET A 598 -8.74 12.85 16.38
N MET A 599 -8.11 13.44 17.39
CA MET A 599 -7.60 14.81 17.37
C MET A 599 -6.09 14.80 17.09
N PRO A 600 -5.59 15.68 16.21
CA PRO A 600 -4.15 15.78 15.99
C PRO A 600 -3.48 16.41 17.20
N ILE A 601 -2.41 15.77 17.67
CA ILE A 601 -1.57 16.23 18.79
C ILE A 601 -0.17 16.63 18.33
N GLN A 602 0.18 16.32 17.07
CA GLN A 602 1.42 16.71 16.42
C GLN A 602 1.14 16.93 14.93
N MET A 603 1.68 18.01 14.38
CA MET A 603 1.85 18.19 12.96
C MET A 603 3.13 18.98 12.74
N ASP A 604 4.13 18.32 12.15
CA ASP A 604 5.48 18.84 12.07
C ASP A 604 6.08 18.55 10.70
N CYS A 605 6.79 19.55 10.15
CA CYS A 605 7.34 19.51 8.80
C CYS A 605 8.80 19.96 8.82
N ARG A 606 9.75 19.04 8.58
CA ARG A 606 11.20 19.34 8.57
C ARG A 606 11.99 18.26 7.83
N ASN A 607 13.12 18.65 7.24
CA ASN A 607 14.08 17.74 6.59
C ASN A 607 13.43 16.76 5.60
N GLY A 608 12.49 17.22 4.79
CA GLY A 608 11.78 16.37 3.83
C GLY A 608 10.69 15.50 4.45
N TRP A 609 10.44 15.55 5.76
CA TRP A 609 9.41 14.76 6.44
C TRP A 609 8.22 15.59 6.90
N LEU A 610 7.03 15.02 6.75
CA LEU A 610 5.80 15.41 7.43
C LEU A 610 5.44 14.34 8.45
N ALA A 611 5.38 14.71 9.72
CA ALA A 611 4.95 13.86 10.82
C ALA A 611 3.62 14.36 11.39
N ILE A 612 2.62 13.50 11.43
CA ILE A 612 1.31 13.77 12.02
C ILE A 612 1.00 12.67 13.03
N ALA A 613 0.53 13.05 14.22
CA ALA A 613 0.13 12.13 15.26
C ALA A 613 -1.25 12.49 15.79
N TRP A 614 -2.05 11.47 16.09
CA TRP A 614 -3.42 11.64 16.58
C TRP A 614 -3.62 10.87 17.88
N LYS A 615 -4.54 11.40 18.69
CA LYS A 615 -5.03 10.77 19.91
C LYS A 615 -6.54 10.92 19.97
N ARG A 616 -7.26 9.95 20.54
CA ARG A 616 -8.70 10.10 20.75
C ARG A 616 -9.00 11.30 21.65
N ALA A 617 -10.07 12.03 21.34
CA ALA A 617 -10.56 13.10 22.20
C ALA A 617 -10.89 12.55 23.60
N ALA A 618 -10.57 13.33 24.64
CA ALA A 618 -11.01 13.00 25.99
C ALA A 618 -12.55 12.96 26.01
N ARG A 619 -13.11 11.91 26.62
CA ARG A 619 -14.56 11.75 26.79
C ARG A 619 -15.12 12.72 27.80
#